data_AF-A0A1J5R7P8-F1
#
_entry.id   AF-A0A1J5R7P8-F1
#
_cell.length_a   1.000
_cell.length_b   1.000
_cell.length_c   1.000
_cell.angle_alpha   90.00
_cell.angle_beta   90.00
_cell.angle_gamma   90.00
#
_symmetry.space_group_name_H-M   'P 1'
#
loop_
_entity.id
_entity.type
_entity.pdbx_description
1 polymer ?
#
loop_
_entity_poly.entity_id
_entity_poly.type
_entity_poly.pdbx_seq_one_letter_code
_entity_poly.pdbx_strand_id
1 'polypeptide(L)' 'MRAMFSLLNFVIGLFSLAVGFGNFQMLAHSMSSASAGLIALVIGATCLWLARESVFFKPRSIP' A
#
# COMPACT_ATOMS: atom_id res chain seq x y z
N MET A 1 -12.10 2.57 -16.26
CA MET A 1 -10.67 2.30 -16.03
C MET A 1 -10.14 2.77 -14.68
N ARG A 2 -10.42 4.02 -14.23
CA ARG A 2 -9.93 4.56 -12.94
C ARG A 2 -10.26 3.69 -11.71
N ALA A 3 -11.47 3.14 -11.63
CA ALA A 3 -11.87 2.27 -10.51
C ALA A 3 -11.02 0.98 -10.43
N MET A 4 -10.70 0.37 -11.58
CA MET A 4 -9.82 -0.82 -11.63
C MET A 4 -8.40 -0.51 -11.16
N PHE A 5 -7.87 0.66 -11.53
CA PHE A 5 -6.55 1.11 -11.09
C PHE A 5 -6.49 1.34 -9.58
N SER A 6 -7.56 1.94 -9.01
CA SER A 6 -7.70 2.10 -7.57
C SER A 6 -7.76 0.75 -6.84
N LEU A 7 -8.51 -0.21 -7.39
CA LEU A 7 -8.75 -1.51 -6.77
C LEU A 7 -7.46 -2.35 -6.76
N LEU A 8 -6.69 -2.30 -7.85
CA LEU A 8 -5.37 -2.93 -7.93
C LEU A 8 -4.39 -2.32 -6.92
N ASN A 9 -4.27 -0.98 -6.84
CA ASN A 9 -3.40 -0.33 -5.87
C ASN A 9 -3.81 -0.61 -4.42
N PHE A 10 -5.11 -0.75 -4.16
CA PHE A 10 -5.63 -1.11 -2.84
C PHE A 10 -5.26 -2.56 -2.46
N VAL A 11 -5.45 -3.53 -3.37
CA VAL A 11 -5.10 -4.94 -3.14
C VAL A 11 -3.59 -5.12 -2.97
N ILE A 12 -2.78 -4.48 -3.83
CA ILE A 12 -1.32 -4.50 -3.74
C ILE A 12 -0.85 -3.85 -2.44
N GLY A 13 -1.45 -2.72 -2.04
CA GLY A 13 -1.17 -2.04 -0.78
C GLY A 13 -1.43 -2.93 0.44
N LEU A 14 -2.59 -3.61 0.48
CA LEU A 14 -2.95 -4.56 1.54
C LEU A 14 -2.00 -5.75 1.61
N PHE A 15 -1.65 -6.34 0.46
CA PHE A 15 -0.72 -7.47 0.40
C PHE A 15 0.67 -7.07 0.89
N SER A 16 1.14 -5.88 0.47
CA SER A 16 2.43 -5.33 0.88
C SER A 16 2.47 -5.01 2.38
N LEU A 17 1.38 -4.48 2.95
CA LEU A 17 1.22 -4.29 4.39
C LEU A 17 1.26 -5.62 5.16
N ALA A 18 0.55 -6.64 4.68
CA ALA A 18 0.54 -7.96 5.32
C ALA A 18 1.94 -8.61 5.31
N VAL A 19 2.65 -8.54 4.18
CA VAL A 19 4.03 -9.04 4.05
C VAL A 19 5.00 -8.23 4.91
N GLY A 20 4.85 -6.90 4.95
CA GLY A 20 5.63 -6.01 5.79
C GLY A 20 5.44 -6.30 7.28
N PHE A 21 4.20 -6.53 7.72
CA PHE A 21 3.87 -6.89 9.10
C PHE A 21 4.38 -8.29 9.48
N GLY A 22 4.31 -9.25 8.55
CA GLY A 22 4.89 -10.59 8.73
C GLY A 22 6.41 -10.54 8.91
N ASN A 23 7.11 -9.76 8.09
CA ASN A 23 8.55 -9.52 8.27
C ASN A 23 8.87 -8.72 9.54
N PHE A 24 7.97 -7.82 9.95
CA PHE A 24 8.13 -7.08 11.19
C PHE A 24 8.02 -7.97 12.43
N GLN A 25 7.25 -9.07 12.39
CA GLN A 25 7.28 -10.06 13.48
C GLN A 25 8.56 -10.89 13.50
N MET A 26 9.21 -11.05 12.34
CA MET A 26 10.54 -11.67 12.21
C MET A 26 11.70 -10.73 12.62
N LEU A 27 11.44 -9.47 13.02
CA LEU A 27 12.45 -8.53 13.55
C LEU A 27 13.33 -9.16 14.63
N ALA A 28 12.71 -9.97 15.48
CA ALA A 28 13.39 -10.59 16.63
C ALA A 28 14.53 -11.51 16.20
N HIS A 29 14.55 -11.96 14.93
CA HIS A 29 15.54 -12.91 14.44
C HIS A 29 16.60 -12.28 13.52
N SER A 30 16.33 -11.17 12.83
CA SER A 30 17.31 -10.54 11.93
C SER A 30 16.98 -9.09 11.56
N MET A 31 17.92 -8.16 11.79
CA MET A 31 17.83 -6.75 11.38
C MET A 31 17.63 -6.56 9.86
N SER A 32 18.04 -7.52 9.03
CA SER A 32 17.84 -7.47 7.57
C SER A 32 16.37 -7.65 7.16
N SER A 33 15.61 -8.47 7.89
CA SER A 33 14.16 -8.64 7.64
C SER A 33 13.37 -7.41 8.10
N ALA A 34 13.87 -6.71 9.12
CA ALA A 34 13.31 -5.46 9.63
C ALA A 34 13.30 -4.34 8.59
N SER A 35 14.43 -4.09 7.93
CA SER A 35 14.54 -3.06 6.91
C SER A 35 13.70 -3.39 5.68
N ALA A 36 13.66 -4.66 5.27
CA ALA A 36 12.80 -5.13 4.18
C ALA A 36 11.31 -4.93 4.49
N GLY A 37 10.88 -5.24 5.73
CA GLY A 37 9.50 -5.04 6.19
C GLY A 37 9.12 -3.56 6.25
N LEU A 38 10.03 -2.68 6.65
CA LEU A 38 9.82 -1.23 6.71
C LEU A 38 9.67 -0.62 5.31
N ILE A 39 10.50 -1.05 4.35
CA ILE A 39 10.39 -0.64 2.94
C ILE A 39 9.06 -1.12 2.36
N ALA A 40 8.66 -2.36 2.62
CA ALA A 40 7.36 -2.89 2.19
C ALA A 40 6.18 -2.08 2.77
N LEU A 41 6.24 -1.70 4.05
CA LEU A 41 5.22 -0.86 4.68
C LEU A 41 5.12 0.53 4.01
N VAL A 42 6.24 1.17 3.69
CA VAL A 42 6.25 2.48 3.02
C VAL A 42 5.67 2.39 1.60
N ILE A 43 6.04 1.35 0.85
CA ILE A 43 5.52 1.13 -0.51
C ILE A 43 4.02 0.82 -0.47
N GLY A 44 3.60 -0.05 0.45
CA GLY A 44 2.19 -0.38 0.67
C GLY A 44 1.35 0.83 1.05
N ALA A 45 1.85 1.67 1.98
CA ALA A 45 1.19 2.91 2.38
C ALA A 45 1.09 3.91 1.23
N THR A 46 2.13 4.02 0.40
CA THR A 46 2.13 4.90 -0.79
C THR A 46 1.11 4.42 -1.84
N CYS A 47 1.03 3.11 -2.09
CA CYS A 47 0.01 2.53 -2.97
C CYS A 47 -1.41 2.77 -2.44
N LEU A 48 -1.63 2.63 -1.13
CA LEU A 48 -2.90 2.91 -0.48
C LEU A 48 -3.28 4.39 -0.56
N TRP A 49 -2.31 5.29 -0.44
CA TRP A 49 -2.51 6.73 -0.61
C TRP A 49 -2.97 7.06 -2.03
N LEU A 50 -2.24 6.57 -3.03
CA LEU A 50 -2.58 6.75 -4.45
C LEU A 50 -3.96 6.15 -4.79
N ALA A 51 -4.28 4.99 -4.25
CA ALA A 51 -5.62 4.40 -4.37
C ALA A 51 -6.67 5.34 -3.78
N ARG A 52 -6.44 5.89 -2.59
CA ARG A 52 -7.38 6.80 -1.91
C ARG A 52 -7.62 8.08 -2.72
N GLU A 53 -6.57 8.70 -3.23
CA GLU A 53 -6.69 9.88 -4.09
C GLU A 53 -7.46 9.58 -5.37
N SER A 54 -7.27 8.39 -5.96
CA SER A 54 -7.99 8.00 -7.18
C SER A 54 -9.49 7.76 -6.96
N VAL A 55 -9.92 7.44 -5.73
CA VAL A 55 -11.34 7.38 -5.34
C VAL A 55 -11.91 8.76 -5.02
N PHE A 56 -11.13 9.62 -4.36
CA PHE A 56 -11.57 10.96 -3.94
C PHE A 56 -11.57 11.99 -5.06
N PHE A 57 -10.75 11.83 -6.10
CA PHE A 57 -10.81 12.61 -7.34
C PHE A 57 -12.02 12.18 -8.20
N LYS A 58 -13.23 12.40 -7.68
CA LYS A 58 -14.43 12.50 -8.50
C LYS A 58 -14.26 13.74 -9.37
N PRO A 59 -14.24 13.64 -10.71
CA PRO A 59 -14.24 14.84 -11.54
C PRO A 59 -15.47 15.64 -11.14
N ARG A 60 -15.26 16.88 -10.70
CA ARG A 60 -16.32 17.90 -10.68
C ARG A 60 -16.79 18.01 -12.13
N SER A 61 -17.87 17.30 -12.47
CA SER A 61 -18.70 17.63 -13.62
C SER A 61 -19.27 19.01 -13.30
N ILE A 62 -18.59 20.03 -13.79
CA ILE A 62 -19.10 21.40 -13.79
C ILE A 62 -20.32 21.37 -14.73
N PRO A 63 -21.51 21.81 -14.26
CA PRO A 63 -22.74 21.80 -15.04
C PRO A 63 -22.68 22.76 -16.23
#